data_AF-A0A2E0HKQ5-F1
#
_entry.id   AF-A0A2E0HKQ5-F1
#
_cell.length_a   1.000
_cell.length_b   1.000
_cell.length_c   1.000
_cell.angle_alpha   90.00
_cell.angle_beta   90.00
_cell.angle_gamma   90.00
#
_symmetry.space_group_name_H-M   'P 1'
#
loop_
_entity.id
_entity.type
_entity.pdbx_description
1 polymer ?
#
loop_
_entity_poly.entity_id
_entity_poly.type
_entity_poly.pdbx_seq_one_letter_code
_entity_poly.pdbx_strand_id
1 'polypeptide(L)'
;MKTLTTAICITTALGASLAWADNTIVKVPRENGAVHQEFKNLLNDTLSRFRSGVGRVELQGESGNNQTCNANFYTSGETTFVTMSVENGDFYNEFYIDHPHQSFKKILFQNLIMNDNNVELKVVQRDGGYSIVTDGKQLKLSSKVRGNESPTCQFSLAQARLHEGETE
;
A
#
# COMPACT_ATOMS: atom_id res chain seq x y z
N MET A 1 -40.71 58.67 -27.76
CA MET A 1 -39.58 59.11 -26.91
C MET A 1 -39.42 58.12 -25.76
N LYS A 2 -38.19 57.63 -25.56
CA LYS A 2 -37.62 57.04 -24.33
C LYS A 2 -38.13 55.65 -23.89
N THR A 3 -37.34 54.64 -23.52
CA THR A 3 -35.90 54.32 -23.62
C THR A 3 -35.80 52.80 -23.31
N LEU A 4 -34.90 52.08 -23.99
CA LEU A 4 -34.45 50.73 -23.62
C LEU A 4 -33.95 50.68 -22.16
N THR A 5 -34.15 49.57 -21.45
CA THR A 5 -33.01 48.74 -20.99
C THR A 5 -33.45 47.36 -20.51
N THR A 6 -33.02 46.36 -21.27
CA THR A 6 -33.00 44.93 -20.94
C THR A 6 -31.90 44.67 -19.92
N ALA A 7 -32.20 43.92 -18.86
CA ALA A 7 -31.19 43.28 -18.01
C ALA A 7 -31.73 41.96 -17.48
N ILE A 8 -31.57 40.89 -18.26
CA ILE A 8 -31.75 39.52 -17.80
C ILE A 8 -30.38 39.07 -17.27
N CYS A 9 -30.22 39.07 -15.96
CA CYS A 9 -29.09 38.43 -15.31
C CYS A 9 -29.26 36.92 -15.39
N ILE A 10 -28.60 36.29 -16.36
CA ILE A 10 -28.41 34.84 -16.39
C ILE A 10 -27.27 34.54 -15.43
N THR A 11 -27.60 34.19 -14.19
CA THR A 11 -26.67 33.56 -13.27
C THR A 11 -26.43 32.12 -13.74
N THR A 12 -25.40 31.92 -14.56
CA THR A 12 -24.82 30.60 -14.76
C THR A 12 -24.14 30.20 -13.46
N ALA A 13 -24.90 29.57 -12.57
CA ALA A 13 -24.33 28.78 -11.49
C ALA A 13 -23.50 27.67 -12.15
N LEU A 14 -22.19 27.91 -12.25
CA LEU A 14 -21.20 26.87 -12.47
C LEU A 14 -21.35 25.90 -11.31
N GLY A 15 -22.18 24.88 -11.51
CA GLY A 15 -22.16 23.68 -10.70
C GLY A 15 -20.77 23.09 -10.83
N ALA A 16 -19.89 23.41 -9.89
CA ALA A 16 -18.71 22.63 -9.66
C ALA A 16 -19.21 21.24 -9.26
N SER A 17 -19.30 20.34 -10.25
CA SER A 17 -19.33 18.92 -9.97
C SER A 17 -18.09 18.64 -9.14
N LEU A 18 -18.27 18.47 -7.83
CA LEU A 18 -17.31 17.76 -7.01
C LEU A 18 -17.18 16.40 -7.70
N ALA A 19 -16.15 16.22 -8.53
CA ALA A 19 -15.75 14.90 -8.96
C ALA A 19 -15.32 14.20 -7.69
N TRP A 20 -16.18 13.31 -7.19
CA TRP A 20 -15.78 12.40 -6.14
C TRP A 20 -14.66 11.57 -6.77
N ALA A 21 -13.48 11.56 -6.17
CA ALA A 21 -12.37 10.75 -6.67
C ALA A 21 -12.86 9.30 -6.80
N ASP A 22 -13.03 8.83 -8.04
CA ASP A 22 -13.54 7.51 -8.32
C ASP A 22 -12.43 6.50 -8.05
N ASN A 23 -12.50 5.86 -6.88
CA ASN A 23 -11.60 4.77 -6.56
C ASN A 23 -11.90 3.59 -7.48
N THR A 24 -10.95 3.22 -8.34
CA THR A 24 -11.04 2.00 -9.14
C THR A 24 -10.60 0.82 -8.29
N ILE A 25 -11.52 -0.10 -8.00
CA ILE A 25 -11.25 -1.31 -7.20
C ILE A 25 -11.16 -2.52 -8.12
N VAL A 26 -9.98 -3.14 -8.16
CA VAL A 26 -9.72 -4.40 -8.87
C VAL A 26 -9.56 -5.52 -7.85
N LYS A 27 -10.31 -6.61 -8.03
CA LYS A 27 -10.16 -7.80 -7.19
C LYS A 27 -8.94 -8.58 -7.66
N VAL A 28 -8.04 -8.90 -6.74
CA VAL A 28 -6.88 -9.75 -7.03
C VAL A 28 -7.35 -11.23 -6.97
N PRO A 29 -6.95 -12.11 -7.90
CA PRO A 29 -7.34 -13.52 -7.87
C PRO A 29 -6.77 -14.27 -6.65
N ARG A 30 -7.57 -15.15 -6.04
CA ARG A 30 -7.14 -16.04 -4.93
C ARG A 30 -6.37 -17.25 -5.48
N GLU A 31 -5.26 -16.98 -6.15
CA GLU A 31 -4.34 -17.98 -6.68
C GLU A 31 -2.92 -17.69 -6.17
N ASN A 32 -2.09 -18.72 -6.12
CA ASN A 32 -0.76 -18.61 -5.54
C ASN A 32 0.08 -17.63 -6.36
N GLY A 33 0.67 -16.63 -5.70
CA GLY A 33 1.57 -15.66 -6.31
C GLY A 33 0.87 -14.42 -6.89
N ALA A 34 -0.46 -14.38 -6.98
CA ALA A 34 -1.16 -13.22 -7.54
C ALA A 34 -0.94 -11.96 -6.71
N VAL A 35 -0.96 -12.05 -5.38
CA VAL A 35 -0.73 -10.88 -4.51
C VAL A 35 0.73 -10.46 -4.55
N HIS A 36 1.64 -11.43 -4.61
CA HIS A 36 3.07 -11.15 -4.74
C HIS A 36 3.40 -10.45 -6.06
N GLN A 37 2.75 -10.83 -7.16
CA GLN A 37 2.93 -10.16 -8.44
C GLN A 37 2.46 -8.70 -8.41
N GLU A 38 1.29 -8.43 -7.82
CA GLU A 38 0.82 -7.04 -7.64
C GLU A 38 1.78 -6.22 -6.77
N PHE A 39 2.31 -6.81 -5.69
CA PHE A 39 3.33 -6.16 -4.87
C PHE A 39 4.60 -5.84 -5.68
N LYS A 40 5.09 -6.77 -6.51
CA LYS A 40 6.26 -6.55 -7.36
C LYS A 40 6.02 -5.44 -8.36
N ASN A 41 4.81 -5.37 -8.92
CA ASN A 41 4.43 -4.28 -9.82
C ASN A 41 4.45 -2.93 -9.09
N LEU A 42 3.88 -2.88 -7.87
CA LEU A 42 3.83 -1.66 -7.05
C LEU A 42 5.21 -1.11 -6.70
N LEU A 43 6.17 -1.98 -6.39
CA LEU A 43 7.53 -1.58 -6.01
C LEU A 43 8.56 -1.87 -7.08
N ASN A 44 8.16 -1.99 -8.35
CA ASN A 44 9.05 -2.38 -9.44
C ASN A 44 10.31 -1.51 -9.52
N ASP A 45 10.17 -0.19 -9.39
CA ASP A 45 11.30 0.74 -9.43
C ASP A 45 12.31 0.50 -8.29
N THR A 46 11.84 0.01 -7.15
CA THR A 46 12.70 -0.34 -6.00
C THR A 46 13.29 -1.74 -6.18
N LEU A 47 12.47 -2.74 -6.52
CA LEU A 47 12.87 -4.15 -6.55
C LEU A 47 13.69 -4.52 -7.79
N SER A 48 13.50 -3.84 -8.92
CA SER A 48 14.29 -4.06 -10.14
C SER A 48 15.77 -3.72 -9.98
N ARG A 49 16.14 -3.05 -8.89
CA ARG A 49 17.53 -2.76 -8.52
C ARG A 49 18.28 -4.00 -8.03
N PHE A 50 17.57 -5.07 -7.64
CA PHE A 50 18.18 -6.35 -7.31
C PHE A 50 18.54 -7.12 -8.57
N ARG A 51 19.84 -7.38 -8.78
CA ARG A 51 20.33 -8.04 -10.00
C ARG A 51 19.93 -9.50 -10.06
N SER A 52 19.90 -10.17 -8.92
CA SER A 52 19.50 -11.58 -8.79
C SER A 52 17.97 -11.77 -8.77
N GLY A 53 17.21 -10.68 -8.64
CA GLY A 53 15.79 -10.74 -8.29
C GLY A 53 15.51 -11.17 -6.84
N VAL A 54 16.56 -11.23 -6.01
CA VAL A 54 16.48 -11.60 -4.59
C VAL A 54 17.16 -10.52 -3.74
N GLY A 55 16.52 -10.13 -2.64
CA GLY A 55 17.13 -9.23 -1.67
C GLY A 55 16.16 -8.67 -0.65
N ARG A 56 16.70 -7.88 0.26
CA ARG A 56 15.94 -7.21 1.32
C ARG A 56 15.87 -5.71 1.07
N VAL A 57 14.64 -5.18 1.09
CA VAL A 57 14.38 -3.74 1.21
C VAL A 57 14.16 -3.41 2.67
N GLU A 58 15.06 -2.63 3.25
CA GLU A 58 14.93 -2.08 4.60
C GLU A 58 14.39 -0.65 4.52
N LEU A 59 13.30 -0.42 5.22
CA LEU A 59 12.66 0.89 5.35
C LEU A 59 12.64 1.30 6.82
N GLN A 60 13.17 2.48 7.08
CA GLN A 60 13.05 3.16 8.37
C GLN A 60 12.14 4.37 8.19
N GLY A 61 11.19 4.54 9.10
CA GLY A 61 10.18 5.59 9.03
C GLY A 61 9.52 5.80 10.39
N GLU A 62 8.30 6.34 10.35
CA GLU A 62 7.57 6.71 11.55
C GLU A 62 6.16 6.10 11.52
N SER A 63 5.65 5.74 12.70
CA SER A 63 4.25 5.44 12.93
C SER A 63 3.55 6.64 13.59
N GLY A 64 2.24 6.51 13.86
CA GLY A 64 1.51 7.52 14.62
C GLY A 64 2.23 7.87 15.92
N ASN A 65 2.06 9.11 16.39
CA ASN A 65 2.72 9.64 17.60
C ASN A 65 4.26 9.74 17.52
N ASN A 66 4.84 9.81 16.31
CA ASN A 66 6.29 9.93 16.06
C ASN A 66 7.12 8.74 16.57
N GLN A 67 6.49 7.57 16.71
CA GLN A 67 7.18 6.33 17.08
C GLN A 67 8.04 5.84 15.92
N THR A 68 9.26 5.38 16.19
CA THR A 68 10.13 4.81 15.14
C THR A 68 9.51 3.53 14.59
N CYS A 69 9.49 3.38 13.27
CA CYS A 69 9.03 2.17 12.61
C CYS A 69 10.06 1.62 11.63
N ASN A 70 10.29 0.31 11.71
CA ASN A 70 11.15 -0.40 10.78
C ASN A 70 10.37 -1.51 10.08
N ALA A 71 10.48 -1.57 8.75
CA ALA A 71 9.94 -2.64 7.93
C ALA A 71 11.03 -3.24 7.05
N ASN A 72 11.04 -4.56 6.93
CA ASN A 72 11.88 -5.28 5.97
C ASN A 72 10.99 -6.06 5.02
N PHE A 73 11.32 -6.00 3.73
CA PHE A 73 10.70 -6.80 2.67
C PHE A 73 11.77 -7.71 2.08
N TYR A 74 11.79 -8.97 2.47
CA TYR A 74 12.66 -10.00 1.93
C TYR A 74 11.98 -10.58 0.70
N THR A 75 12.42 -10.19 -0.49
CA THR A 75 11.77 -10.55 -1.74
C THR A 75 12.60 -11.56 -2.54
N SER A 76 11.90 -12.44 -3.23
CA SER A 76 12.46 -13.40 -4.17
C SER A 76 11.60 -13.44 -5.45
N GLY A 77 11.88 -14.40 -6.33
CA GLY A 77 11.05 -14.65 -7.51
C GLY A 77 9.60 -15.05 -7.20
N GLU A 78 9.36 -15.71 -6.07
CA GLU A 78 8.09 -16.38 -5.78
C GLU A 78 7.36 -15.86 -4.54
N THR A 79 8.07 -15.20 -3.62
CA THR A 79 7.47 -14.74 -2.36
C THR A 79 8.14 -13.47 -1.86
N THR A 80 7.40 -12.75 -1.01
CA THR A 80 7.92 -11.66 -0.20
C THR A 80 7.51 -11.88 1.26
N PHE A 81 8.50 -12.05 2.13
CA PHE A 81 8.33 -12.05 3.58
C PHE A 81 8.51 -10.63 4.13
N VAL A 82 7.65 -10.23 5.06
CA VAL A 82 7.62 -8.89 5.63
C VAL A 82 7.74 -8.98 7.14
N THR A 83 8.68 -8.22 7.70
CA THR A 83 8.72 -7.94 9.14
C THR A 83 8.42 -6.47 9.36
N MET A 84 7.58 -6.15 10.34
CA MET A 84 7.24 -4.79 10.72
C MET A 84 7.37 -4.64 12.23
N SER A 85 8.05 -3.59 12.67
CA SER A 85 8.19 -3.25 14.08
C SER A 85 7.95 -1.76 14.32
N VAL A 86 7.21 -1.43 15.38
CA VAL A 86 7.06 -0.05 15.89
C VAL A 86 7.66 -0.03 17.28
N GLU A 87 8.49 0.98 17.55
CA GLU A 87 9.18 1.23 18.82
C GLU A 87 9.70 -0.05 19.51
N ASN A 88 10.88 -0.54 19.12
CA ASN A 88 11.66 -1.62 19.77
C ASN A 88 10.89 -2.69 20.61
N GLY A 89 9.68 -3.12 20.20
CA GLY A 89 8.88 -4.12 20.90
C GLY A 89 7.40 -3.80 21.16
N ASP A 90 6.93 -2.56 20.99
CA ASP A 90 5.51 -2.21 21.25
C ASP A 90 4.55 -2.85 20.24
N PHE A 91 5.03 -3.03 19.01
CA PHE A 91 4.38 -3.85 18.00
C PHE A 91 5.42 -4.58 17.18
N TYR A 92 5.20 -5.88 16.98
CA TYR A 92 5.94 -6.70 16.02
C TYR A 92 4.95 -7.56 15.25
N ASN A 93 5.09 -7.59 13.93
CA ASN A 93 4.37 -8.54 13.10
C ASN A 93 5.24 -9.02 11.94
N GLU A 94 5.05 -10.29 11.58
CA GLU A 94 5.71 -10.93 10.47
C GLU A 94 4.68 -11.68 9.62
N PHE A 95 4.78 -11.56 8.30
CA PHE A 95 3.84 -12.21 7.39
C PHE A 95 4.38 -12.28 5.97
N TYR A 96 3.89 -13.26 5.21
CA TYR A 96 4.08 -13.29 3.77
C TYR A 96 3.02 -12.44 3.06
N ILE A 97 3.45 -11.68 2.04
CA ILE A 97 2.53 -11.02 1.10
C ILE A 97 1.75 -12.09 0.33
N ASP A 98 2.45 -13.11 -0.15
CA ASP A 98 1.90 -14.30 -0.77
C ASP A 98 2.87 -15.45 -0.53
N HIS A 99 2.35 -16.66 -0.41
CA HIS A 99 3.17 -17.84 -0.16
C HIS A 99 2.69 -19.01 -1.03
N PRO A 100 3.58 -19.66 -1.79
CA PRO A 100 3.20 -20.65 -2.82
C PRO A 100 2.47 -21.89 -2.28
N HIS A 101 2.53 -22.11 -0.97
CA HIS A 101 1.87 -23.24 -0.30
C HIS A 101 0.82 -22.82 0.74
N GLN A 102 0.47 -21.53 0.83
CA GLN A 102 -0.46 -21.06 1.85
C GLN A 102 -1.93 -21.27 1.43
N SER A 103 -2.76 -21.68 2.38
CA SER A 103 -4.19 -21.85 2.13
C SER A 103 -4.94 -20.51 2.16
N PHE A 104 -5.77 -20.26 1.15
CA PHE A 104 -6.65 -19.09 1.07
C PHE A 104 -7.80 -19.07 2.09
N LYS A 105 -7.97 -20.12 2.92
CA LYS A 105 -9.10 -20.25 3.87
C LYS A 105 -9.22 -19.09 4.86
N LYS A 106 -8.11 -18.40 5.16
CA LYS A 106 -8.07 -17.25 6.06
C LYS A 106 -8.34 -15.92 5.34
N ILE A 107 -8.19 -15.85 4.02
CA ILE A 107 -8.34 -14.62 3.23
C ILE A 107 -9.83 -14.32 2.99
N LEU A 108 -10.26 -13.15 3.43
CA LEU A 108 -11.62 -12.65 3.20
C LEU A 108 -11.70 -11.85 1.89
N PHE A 109 -10.68 -11.03 1.58
CA PHE A 109 -10.59 -10.29 0.32
C PHE A 109 -9.17 -9.80 0.07
N GLN A 110 -8.86 -9.61 -1.22
CA GLN A 110 -7.59 -9.11 -1.72
C GLN A 110 -7.89 -8.17 -2.89
N ASN A 111 -7.53 -6.91 -2.76
CA ASN A 111 -7.90 -5.86 -3.71
C ASN A 111 -6.67 -5.01 -4.05
N LEU A 112 -6.62 -4.56 -5.30
CA LEU A 112 -5.83 -3.44 -5.75
C LEU A 112 -6.77 -2.25 -5.91
N ILE A 113 -6.55 -1.19 -5.15
CA ILE A 113 -7.39 0.01 -5.13
C ILE A 113 -6.55 1.15 -5.69
N MET A 114 -6.96 1.70 -6.83
CA MET A 114 -6.30 2.82 -7.49
C MET A 114 -7.11 4.09 -7.28
N ASN A 115 -6.44 5.16 -6.90
CA ASN A 115 -7.00 6.51 -6.90
C ASN A 115 -6.02 7.45 -7.63
N ASP A 116 -6.41 8.72 -7.78
CA ASP A 116 -5.63 9.71 -8.53
C ASP A 116 -4.21 9.92 -8.00
N ASN A 117 -3.93 9.59 -6.73
CA ASN A 117 -2.69 9.92 -6.05
C ASN A 117 -1.85 8.72 -5.63
N ASN A 118 -2.45 7.53 -5.49
CA ASN A 118 -1.77 6.35 -4.97
C ASN A 118 -2.49 5.06 -5.38
N VAL A 119 -1.77 3.96 -5.19
CA VAL A 119 -2.30 2.60 -5.33
C VAL A 119 -2.16 1.88 -3.99
N GLU A 120 -3.21 1.19 -3.58
CA GLU A 120 -3.29 0.37 -2.37
C GLU A 120 -3.43 -1.12 -2.74
N LEU A 121 -2.50 -1.96 -2.28
CA LEU A 121 -2.67 -3.40 -2.20
C LEU A 121 -3.18 -3.76 -0.81
N LYS A 122 -4.40 -4.27 -0.73
CA LYS A 122 -5.08 -4.58 0.53
C LYS A 122 -5.45 -6.05 0.62
N VAL A 123 -4.99 -6.71 1.68
CA VAL A 123 -5.37 -8.09 1.99
C VAL A 123 -5.98 -8.15 3.38
N VAL A 124 -7.21 -8.63 3.46
CA VAL A 124 -7.92 -8.80 4.73
C VAL A 124 -8.16 -10.27 5.01
N GLN A 125 -7.87 -10.63 6.25
CA GLN A 125 -7.93 -11.99 6.76
C GLN A 125 -8.90 -12.06 7.94
N ARG A 126 -9.34 -13.27 8.30
CA ARG A 126 -10.27 -13.47 9.43
C ARG A 126 -9.74 -12.88 10.75
N ASP A 127 -8.44 -13.04 11.00
CA ASP A 127 -7.80 -12.66 12.25
C ASP A 127 -6.78 -11.51 12.05
N GLY A 128 -6.89 -10.74 10.96
CA GLY A 128 -5.93 -9.67 10.67
C GLY A 128 -5.96 -9.17 9.23
N GLY A 129 -4.81 -8.69 8.77
CA GLY A 129 -4.62 -8.24 7.39
C GLY A 129 -3.52 -7.20 7.30
N TYR A 130 -3.26 -6.76 6.08
CA TYR A 130 -2.31 -5.71 5.81
C TYR A 130 -2.75 -4.86 4.62
N SER A 131 -2.20 -3.66 4.54
CA SER A 131 -2.37 -2.74 3.42
C SER A 131 -1.04 -2.07 3.12
N ILE A 132 -0.67 -2.07 1.83
CA ILE A 132 0.51 -1.40 1.29
C ILE A 132 0.01 -0.32 0.34
N VAL A 133 0.24 0.95 0.68
CA VAL A 133 -0.13 2.09 -0.15
C VAL A 133 1.14 2.76 -0.66
N THR A 134 1.20 3.08 -1.95
CA THR A 134 2.35 3.79 -2.53
C THR A 134 1.93 4.77 -3.62
N ASP A 135 2.64 5.88 -3.69
CA ASP A 135 2.62 6.84 -4.81
C ASP A 135 3.91 6.75 -5.67
N GLY A 136 4.74 5.73 -5.42
CA GLY A 136 6.07 5.54 -6.03
C GLY A 136 7.20 6.28 -5.33
N LYS A 137 6.91 7.21 -4.40
CA LYS A 137 7.91 7.95 -3.61
C LYS A 137 7.82 7.64 -2.13
N GLN A 138 6.61 7.47 -1.62
CA GLN A 138 6.31 7.13 -0.25
C GLN A 138 5.58 5.78 -0.20
N LEU A 139 5.84 5.03 0.87
CA LEU A 139 5.16 3.78 1.15
C LEU A 139 4.49 3.88 2.52
N LYS A 140 3.22 3.50 2.61
CA LYS A 140 2.53 3.28 3.87
C LYS A 140 2.26 1.80 4.05
N LEU A 141 2.71 1.24 5.16
CA LEU A 141 2.44 -0.13 5.56
C LEU A 141 1.53 -0.12 6.78
N SER A 142 0.34 -0.70 6.65
CA SER A 142 -0.54 -0.97 7.77
C SER A 142 -0.63 -2.46 7.99
N SER A 143 -0.53 -2.90 9.25
CA SER A 143 -0.66 -4.30 9.58
C SER A 143 -1.54 -4.48 10.81
N LYS A 144 -2.51 -5.39 10.71
CA LYS A 144 -3.46 -5.69 11.77
C LYS A 144 -3.30 -7.13 12.22
N VAL A 145 -3.09 -7.31 13.52
CA VAL A 145 -3.13 -8.60 14.21
C VAL A 145 -4.32 -8.59 15.17
N ARG A 146 -5.02 -9.72 15.31
CA ARG A 146 -6.16 -9.85 16.23
C ARG A 146 -5.77 -9.43 17.66
N GLY A 147 -6.55 -8.54 18.24
CA GLY A 147 -6.41 -8.11 19.64
C GLY A 147 -5.46 -6.93 19.85
N ASN A 148 -4.77 -6.46 18.82
CA ASN A 148 -3.84 -5.33 18.89
C ASN A 148 -4.35 -4.14 18.06
N GLU A 149 -3.89 -2.94 18.40
CA GLU A 149 -4.02 -1.79 17.51
C GLU A 149 -3.23 -2.04 16.22
N SER A 150 -3.74 -1.49 15.12
CA SER A 150 -3.13 -1.64 13.79
C SER A 150 -2.27 -0.42 13.52
N PRO A 151 -0.94 -0.48 13.71
CA PRO A 151 -0.09 0.64 13.33
C PRO A 151 -0.10 0.83 11.81
N THR A 152 0.00 2.09 11.42
CA THR A 152 0.36 2.48 10.05
C THR A 152 1.72 3.14 10.13
N CYS A 153 2.68 2.63 9.36
CA CYS A 153 4.00 3.23 9.22
C CYS A 153 4.13 3.90 7.85
N GLN A 154 4.81 5.03 7.82
CA GLN A 154 5.09 5.78 6.61
C GLN A 154 6.59 5.86 6.37
N PHE A 155 7.00 5.58 5.15
CA PHE A 155 8.38 5.48 4.72
C PHE A 155 8.63 6.33 3.47
N SER A 156 9.84 6.84 3.35
CA SER A 156 10.36 7.39 2.10
C SER A 156 11.10 6.30 1.33
N LEU A 157 10.66 5.98 0.11
CA LEU A 157 11.33 4.99 -0.73
C LEU A 157 12.73 5.46 -1.17
N ALA A 158 12.97 6.78 -1.20
CA ALA A 158 14.29 7.33 -1.45
C ALA A 158 15.31 7.00 -0.34
N GLN A 159 14.84 6.69 0.87
CA GLN A 159 15.66 6.30 2.01
C GLN A 159 15.78 4.78 2.17
N ALA A 160 15.20 4.01 1.25
CA ALA A 160 15.28 2.55 1.27
C ALA A 160 16.72 2.07 1.16
N ARG A 161 17.13 1.19 2.08
CA ARG A 161 18.40 0.47 1.98
C ARG A 161 18.15 -0.88 1.33
N LEU A 162 18.95 -1.18 0.30
CA LEU A 162 18.83 -2.39 -0.48
C LEU A 162 19.98 -3.32 -0.15
N HIS A 163 19.66 -4.57 0.19
CA HIS A 163 20.62 -5.60 0.53
C HIS A 163 20.46 -6.77 -0.44
N GLU A 164 21.36 -6.85 -1.43
CA GLU A 164 21.31 -7.87 -2.49
C GLU A 164 21.55 -9.28 -1.92
N GLY A 165 20.72 -10.24 -2.30
CA GLY A 165 20.88 -11.65 -1.93
C GLY A 165 20.51 -12.01 -0.49
N GLU A 166 20.11 -11.04 0.34
CA GLU A 166 19.58 -11.33 1.67
C GLU A 166 18.15 -11.89 1.60
N THR A 167 17.92 -12.99 2.30
CA THR A 167 16.63 -13.67 2.45
C THR A 167 16.23 -13.72 3.92
N GLU A 168 14.97 -14.10 4.19
CA GLU A 168 14.52 -14.46 5.54
C GLU A 168 15.42 -15.54 6.17
#